data_AF-A0A9D4PJ33-F1
#
_entry.id   AF-A0A9D4PJ33-F1
#
_cell.length_a   1.000
_cell.length_b   1.000
_cell.length_c   1.000
_cell.angle_alpha   90.00
_cell.angle_beta   90.00
_cell.angle_gamma   90.00
#
_symmetry.space_group_name_H-M   'P 1'
#
loop_
_entity.id
_entity.type
_entity.pdbx_description
1 polymer ?
#
loop_
_entity_poly.entity_id
_entity_poly.type
_entity_poly.pdbx_seq_one_letter_code
_entity_poly.pdbx_strand_id
1 'polypeptide(L)'
;MWVFGYGSLMWKADFPYNRKLVGYVKGYVRRFWQASEDHRGVPGKVQVTFYPGKSEEKPFPLTIYVAQKENPFYLGPANALEIARQIRGAEGPSGSNREYLLSLIECMRNIAPHVRDQHLMDIEQNLLNLETTEKKTSPSPNLQSASHHNQPTGRNPLAGHHRSASHHDESRRAQHDDNRRAEVA
;
A
#
# COMPACT_ATOMS: atom_id res chain seq x y z
N MET A 1 24.91 -3.15 -16.71
CA MET A 1 24.33 -3.54 -15.40
C MET A 1 22.82 -3.69 -15.58
N TRP A 2 22.21 -4.68 -14.94
CA TRP A 2 20.74 -4.85 -14.90
C TRP A 2 20.20 -4.44 -13.53
N VAL A 3 19.05 -3.76 -13.52
CA VAL A 3 18.30 -3.39 -12.32
C VAL A 3 16.88 -3.94 -12.46
N PHE A 4 16.38 -4.58 -11.41
CA PHE A 4 15.02 -5.10 -11.39
C PHE A 4 14.04 -4.05 -10.83
N GLY A 5 13.00 -3.75 -11.60
CA GLY A 5 11.92 -2.87 -11.18
C GLY A 5 10.73 -3.67 -10.67
N TYR A 6 10.37 -3.50 -9.40
CA TYR A 6 9.20 -4.11 -8.78
C TYR A 6 8.23 -3.08 -8.15
N GLY A 7 8.48 -1.79 -8.41
CA GLY A 7 7.69 -0.63 -7.97
C GLY A 7 7.67 0.43 -9.08
N SER A 8 7.85 1.72 -8.75
CA SER A 8 7.81 2.83 -9.71
C SER A 8 8.66 2.64 -10.98
N LEU A 9 9.83 2.00 -10.88
CA LEU A 9 10.71 1.73 -12.03
C LEU A 9 10.04 0.94 -13.15
N MET A 10 8.93 0.26 -12.89
CA MET A 10 8.19 -0.47 -13.92
C MET A 10 7.55 0.45 -14.96
N TRP A 11 7.16 1.68 -14.57
CA TRP A 11 6.55 2.70 -15.47
C TRP A 11 7.30 4.03 -15.52
N LYS A 12 8.10 4.36 -14.50
CA LYS A 12 8.84 5.63 -14.38
C LYS A 12 10.31 5.34 -14.04
N ALA A 13 11.13 5.17 -15.07
CA ALA A 13 12.58 5.09 -14.94
C ALA A 13 13.18 6.48 -15.24
N ASP A 14 13.82 7.08 -14.23
CA ASP A 14 14.42 8.42 -14.33
C ASP A 14 15.93 8.37 -14.64
N PHE A 15 16.33 7.35 -15.39
CA PHE A 15 17.71 7.13 -15.83
C PHE A 15 17.73 6.46 -17.21
N PRO A 16 18.77 6.68 -18.01
CA PRO A 16 18.88 6.07 -19.33
C PRO A 16 19.08 4.55 -19.21
N TYR A 17 18.42 3.80 -20.10
CA TYR A 17 18.60 2.36 -20.25
C TYR A 17 18.57 1.98 -21.73
N ASN A 18 19.30 0.92 -22.09
CA ASN A 18 19.36 0.44 -23.48
C ASN A 18 18.36 -0.69 -23.76
N ARG A 19 17.94 -1.43 -22.73
CA ARG A 19 17.08 -2.62 -22.84
C ARG A 19 16.13 -2.73 -21.64
N LYS A 20 14.94 -3.27 -21.88
CA LYS A 20 13.94 -3.65 -20.85
C LYS A 20 13.45 -5.05 -21.17
N LEU A 21 13.37 -5.90 -20.15
CA LEU A 21 12.82 -7.25 -20.24
C LEU A 21 11.76 -7.43 -19.15
N VAL A 22 10.65 -8.08 -19.51
CA VAL A 22 9.63 -8.52 -18.54
C VAL A 22 9.98 -9.93 -18.10
N GLY A 23 9.93 -10.16 -16.79
CA GLY A 23 10.27 -11.42 -16.16
C GLY A 23 10.13 -11.29 -14.65
N TYR A 24 10.63 -12.27 -13.92
CA TYR A 24 10.40 -12.35 -12.48
C TYR A 24 11.65 -12.82 -11.73
N VAL A 25 11.64 -12.65 -10.42
CA VAL A 25 12.63 -13.20 -9.50
C VAL A 25 11.97 -14.15 -8.51
N LYS A 26 12.70 -15.17 -8.06
CA LYS A 26 12.21 -16.17 -7.10
C LYS A 26 12.69 -15.86 -5.69
N GLY A 27 11.91 -16.28 -4.69
CA GLY A 27 12.27 -16.15 -3.27
C GLY A 27 11.91 -14.80 -2.63
N TYR A 28 11.28 -13.90 -3.39
CA TYR A 28 10.81 -12.60 -2.91
C TYR A 28 9.32 -12.48 -3.15
N VAL A 29 8.70 -11.64 -2.32
CA VAL A 29 7.30 -11.30 -2.43
C VAL A 29 7.15 -9.80 -2.18
N ARG A 30 6.40 -9.12 -3.03
CA ARG A 30 6.13 -7.69 -2.90
C ARG A 30 5.09 -7.41 -1.81
N ARG A 31 5.36 -6.41 -0.97
CA ARG A 31 4.49 -5.96 0.12
C ARG A 31 4.55 -4.44 0.26
N PHE A 32 3.42 -3.85 0.65
CA PHE A 32 3.28 -2.42 0.98
C PHE A 32 3.51 -2.22 2.48
N TRP A 33 4.71 -2.58 2.95
CA TRP A 33 5.10 -2.52 4.37
C TRP A 33 6.15 -1.44 4.64
N GLN A 34 6.30 -0.51 3.70
CA GLN A 34 7.32 0.53 3.74
C GLN A 34 6.64 1.89 3.62
N ALA A 35 6.90 2.80 4.55
CA ALA A 35 6.47 4.19 4.44
C ALA A 35 7.19 4.89 3.29
N SER A 36 6.51 5.86 2.67
CA SER A 36 7.05 6.68 1.58
C SER A 36 7.27 8.11 2.08
N GLU A 37 8.40 8.34 2.74
CA GLU A 37 8.86 9.69 3.13
C GLU A 37 10.21 9.92 2.44
N ASP A 38 10.18 10.50 1.24
CA ASP A 38 11.30 11.14 0.53
C ASP A 38 12.71 10.56 0.82
N HIS A 39 12.84 9.26 0.58
CA HIS A 39 14.05 8.43 0.43
C HIS A 39 15.37 8.86 1.12
N ARG A 40 15.65 8.36 2.34
CA ARG A 40 17.07 8.22 2.81
C ARG A 40 17.39 6.95 3.62
N GLY A 41 16.66 5.85 3.43
CA GLY A 41 17.17 4.54 3.81
C GLY A 41 18.16 4.02 2.76
N VAL A 42 19.26 3.36 3.16
CA VAL A 42 20.09 2.59 2.21
C VAL A 42 19.39 1.24 2.00
N PRO A 43 18.76 0.98 0.83
CA PRO A 43 18.24 -0.34 0.55
C PRO A 43 19.38 -1.36 0.54
N GLY A 44 19.11 -2.55 1.06
CA GLY A 44 20.03 -3.68 0.88
C GLY A 44 20.11 -4.04 -0.59
N LYS A 45 21.32 -4.27 -1.09
CA LYS A 45 21.58 -4.77 -2.44
C LYS A 45 21.70 -6.28 -2.39
N VAL A 46 20.89 -6.98 -3.17
CA VAL A 46 20.95 -8.44 -3.26
C VAL A 46 21.09 -8.87 -4.71
N GLN A 47 21.98 -9.83 -4.96
CA GLN A 47 22.06 -10.50 -6.26
C GLN A 47 21.08 -11.66 -6.31
N VAL A 48 20.29 -11.72 -7.38
CA VAL A 48 19.30 -12.78 -7.62
C VAL A 48 19.32 -13.20 -9.08
N THR A 49 18.78 -14.37 -9.37
CA THR A 49 18.54 -14.82 -10.74
C THR A 49 17.22 -14.25 -11.25
N PHE A 50 17.28 -13.54 -12.37
CA PHE A 50 16.12 -13.11 -13.14
C PHE A 50 15.73 -14.18 -14.17
N TYR A 51 14.43 -14.41 -14.29
CA TYR A 51 13.83 -15.34 -15.22
C TYR A 51 13.00 -14.55 -16.25
N PRO A 52 13.50 -14.39 -17.49
CA PRO A 52 12.74 -13.73 -18.55
C PRO A 52 11.41 -14.45 -18.83
N GLY A 53 10.32 -13.71 -19.02
CA GLY A 53 8.97 -14.29 -19.17
C GLY A 53 8.63 -14.72 -20.60
N LYS A 54 8.78 -13.80 -21.57
CA LYS A 54 8.47 -14.02 -23.00
C LYS A 54 9.70 -13.92 -23.92
N SER A 55 10.90 -14.11 -23.37
CA SER A 55 12.16 -14.01 -24.11
C SER A 55 12.81 -15.38 -24.26
N GLU A 56 13.54 -15.60 -25.35
CA GLU A 56 14.44 -16.75 -25.50
C GLU A 56 15.71 -16.63 -24.64
N GLU A 57 15.91 -15.47 -23.99
CA GLU A 57 17.03 -15.27 -23.09
C GLU A 57 17.00 -16.25 -21.91
N LYS A 58 18.17 -16.84 -21.65
CA LYS A 58 18.37 -17.70 -20.49
C LYS A 58 18.33 -16.87 -19.20
N PRO A 59 17.94 -17.45 -18.06
CA PRO A 59 18.04 -16.78 -16.77
C PRO A 59 19.45 -16.24 -16.49
N PHE A 60 19.54 -15.06 -15.88
CA PHE A 60 20.83 -14.38 -15.62
C PHE A 60 20.82 -13.63 -14.28
N PRO A 61 21.98 -13.36 -13.67
CA PRO A 61 22.05 -12.62 -12.42
C PRO A 61 21.79 -11.12 -12.63
N LEU A 62 21.03 -10.51 -11.72
CA LEU A 62 20.89 -9.05 -11.63
C LEU A 62 20.88 -8.57 -10.18
N THR A 63 20.95 -7.25 -9.99
CA THR A 63 20.83 -6.62 -8.68
C THR A 63 19.40 -6.17 -8.42
N ILE A 64 18.87 -6.55 -7.25
CA ILE A 64 17.65 -5.98 -6.68
C ILE A 64 18.01 -5.13 -5.48
N TYR A 65 17.22 -4.07 -5.29
CA TYR A 65 17.26 -3.23 -4.11
C TYR A 65 16.09 -3.64 -3.23
N VAL A 66 16.28 -3.93 -1.95
CA VAL A 66 15.21 -4.33 -1.05
C VAL A 66 15.35 -3.57 0.26
N ALA A 67 14.26 -2.96 0.73
CA ALA A 67 14.23 -2.35 2.06
C ALA A 67 14.40 -3.44 3.13
N GLN A 68 15.36 -3.24 4.03
CA GLN A 68 15.62 -4.15 5.14
C GLN A 68 14.64 -3.87 6.30
N LYS A 69 14.43 -4.84 7.20
CA LYS A 69 13.52 -4.65 8.35
C LYS A 69 14.03 -3.61 9.34
N GLU A 70 15.34 -3.39 9.34
CA GLU A 70 16.03 -2.38 10.14
C GLU A 70 15.88 -0.98 9.55
N ASN A 71 15.26 -0.84 8.37
CA ASN A 71 14.95 0.46 7.80
C ASN A 71 13.94 1.18 8.71
N PRO A 72 14.21 2.42 9.16
CA PRO A 72 13.31 3.16 10.05
C PRO A 72 11.91 3.39 9.46
N PHE A 73 11.77 3.29 8.15
CA PHE A 73 10.50 3.41 7.43
C PHE A 73 9.80 2.05 7.19
N TYR A 74 10.31 0.95 7.74
CA TYR A 74 9.64 -0.34 7.72
C TYR A 74 8.47 -0.32 8.71
N LEU A 75 7.24 -0.28 8.19
CA LEU A 75 6.01 -0.26 8.98
C LEU A 75 5.59 -1.66 9.45
N GLY A 76 6.16 -2.70 8.84
CA GLY A 76 5.81 -4.08 9.15
C GLY A 76 4.54 -4.57 8.45
N PRO A 77 4.16 -5.84 8.73
CA PRO A 77 2.93 -6.42 8.21
C PRO A 77 1.69 -5.69 8.71
N ALA A 78 0.80 -5.34 7.79
CA ALA A 78 -0.53 -4.81 8.06
C ALA A 78 -1.54 -5.48 7.12
N ASN A 79 -2.82 -5.49 7.51
CA ASN A 79 -3.85 -6.06 6.65
C ASN A 79 -4.18 -5.12 5.48
N ALA A 80 -4.77 -5.66 4.41
CA ALA A 80 -5.02 -4.89 3.18
C ALA A 80 -5.94 -3.67 3.41
N LEU A 81 -6.87 -3.74 4.36
CA LEU A 81 -7.77 -2.63 4.68
C LEU A 81 -7.04 -1.49 5.40
N GLU A 82 -6.16 -1.79 6.36
CA GLU A 82 -5.30 -0.79 7.01
C GLU A 82 -4.39 -0.10 6.00
N ILE A 83 -3.74 -0.88 5.14
CA ILE A 83 -2.90 -0.35 4.07
C ILE A 83 -3.72 0.55 3.14
N ALA A 84 -4.92 0.11 2.71
CA ALA A 84 -5.79 0.90 1.85
C ALA A 84 -6.22 2.22 2.50
N ARG A 85 -6.54 2.23 3.80
CA ARG A 85 -6.87 3.46 4.55
C ARG A 85 -5.71 4.44 4.54
N GLN A 86 -4.49 3.95 4.78
CA GLN A 86 -3.28 4.78 4.76
C GLN A 86 -3.01 5.33 3.35
N ILE A 87 -3.05 4.48 2.32
CA ILE A 87 -2.82 4.88 0.93
C ILE A 87 -3.82 5.95 0.49
N ARG A 88 -5.08 5.82 0.88
CA ARG A 88 -6.16 6.74 0.49
C ARG A 88 -5.90 8.20 0.88
N GLY A 89 -5.32 8.42 2.06
CA GLY A 89 -5.08 9.76 2.61
C GLY A 89 -3.66 10.27 2.48
N ALA A 90 -2.74 9.46 1.93
CA ALA A 90 -1.32 9.81 1.87
C ALA A 90 -0.94 10.45 0.54
N GLU A 91 -0.22 11.57 0.63
CA GLU A 91 0.29 12.35 -0.49
C GLU A 91 1.70 12.86 -0.17
N GLY A 92 2.56 12.93 -1.18
CA GLY A 92 3.91 13.46 -1.07
C GLY A 92 4.30 14.26 -2.32
N PRO A 93 5.57 14.70 -2.43
CA PRO A 93 6.02 15.54 -3.55
C PRO A 93 5.87 14.90 -4.93
N SER A 94 5.75 13.57 -4.99
CA SER A 94 5.57 12.80 -6.24
C SER A 94 4.10 12.54 -6.60
N GLY A 95 3.15 13.07 -5.83
CA GLY A 95 1.71 12.84 -5.98
C GLY A 95 1.13 11.94 -4.89
N SER A 96 -0.10 11.45 -5.13
CA SER A 96 -0.81 10.63 -4.14
C SER A 96 -0.31 9.18 -4.10
N ASN A 97 -0.30 8.56 -2.91
CA ASN A 97 -0.01 7.14 -2.79
C ASN A 97 -1.06 6.28 -3.51
N ARG A 98 -2.28 6.80 -3.65
CA ARG A 98 -3.34 6.21 -4.47
C ARG A 98 -2.91 6.06 -5.93
N GLU A 99 -2.40 7.13 -6.55
CA GLU A 99 -1.93 7.08 -7.94
C GLU A 99 -0.74 6.13 -8.10
N TYR A 100 0.15 6.07 -7.10
CA TYR A 100 1.24 5.10 -7.09
C TYR A 100 0.71 3.65 -7.13
N LEU A 101 -0.22 3.30 -6.24
CA LEU A 101 -0.82 1.97 -6.18
C LEU A 101 -1.50 1.60 -7.50
N LEU A 102 -2.35 2.50 -8.03
CA LEU A 102 -3.09 2.25 -9.26
C LEU A 102 -2.14 2.12 -10.46
N SER A 103 -1.10 2.94 -10.55
CA SER A 103 -0.08 2.84 -11.61
C SER A 103 0.66 1.51 -11.57
N LEU A 104 0.98 1.02 -10.38
CA LEU A 104 1.63 -0.28 -10.21
C LEU A 104 0.71 -1.42 -10.64
N ILE A 105 -0.57 -1.39 -10.26
CA ILE A 105 -1.56 -2.40 -10.65
C ILE A 105 -1.79 -2.40 -12.17
N GLU A 106 -1.97 -1.21 -12.76
CA GLU A 106 -2.09 -1.02 -14.20
C GLU A 106 -0.87 -1.62 -14.94
N CYS A 107 0.33 -1.33 -14.44
CA CYS A 107 1.57 -1.85 -15.02
C CYS A 107 1.61 -3.38 -14.94
N MET A 108 1.28 -3.97 -13.79
CA MET A 108 1.21 -5.43 -13.60
C MET A 108 0.21 -6.09 -14.55
N ARG A 109 -1.00 -5.52 -14.68
CA ARG A 109 -2.02 -6.00 -15.63
C ARG A 109 -1.51 -5.97 -17.07
N ASN A 110 -0.75 -4.95 -17.44
CA ASN A 110 -0.24 -4.78 -18.79
C ASN A 110 0.93 -5.73 -19.11
N ILE A 111 1.90 -5.86 -18.22
CA ILE A 111 3.14 -6.62 -18.51
C ILE A 111 3.02 -8.11 -18.15
N ALA A 112 2.21 -8.45 -17.14
CA ALA A 112 2.08 -9.79 -16.61
C ALA A 112 0.60 -10.14 -16.29
N PRO A 113 -0.32 -10.08 -17.27
CA PRO A 113 -1.77 -10.28 -17.04
C PRO A 113 -2.15 -11.65 -16.46
N HIS A 114 -1.26 -12.63 -16.56
CA HIS A 114 -1.45 -13.98 -16.03
C HIS A 114 -1.00 -14.11 -14.56
N VAL A 115 -0.26 -13.14 -14.04
CA VAL A 115 0.21 -13.11 -12.66
C VAL A 115 -0.88 -12.50 -11.77
N ARG A 116 -1.25 -13.24 -10.71
CA ARG A 116 -2.20 -12.77 -9.70
C ARG A 116 -1.45 -12.32 -8.45
N ASP A 117 -1.23 -11.02 -8.32
CA ASP A 117 -0.69 -10.41 -7.10
C ASP A 117 -1.85 -10.14 -6.12
N GLN A 118 -2.20 -11.15 -5.31
CA GLN A 118 -3.34 -11.10 -4.39
C GLN A 118 -3.24 -9.90 -3.42
N HIS A 119 -2.03 -9.58 -2.97
CA HIS A 119 -1.79 -8.45 -2.06
C HIS A 119 -2.18 -7.11 -2.70
N LEU A 120 -1.80 -6.89 -3.96
CA LEU A 120 -2.24 -5.70 -4.70
C LEU A 120 -3.75 -5.67 -4.93
N MET A 121 -4.34 -6.81 -5.31
CA MET A 121 -5.78 -6.93 -5.57
C MET A 121 -6.61 -6.64 -4.31
N ASP A 122 -6.18 -7.15 -3.16
CA ASP A 122 -6.88 -6.93 -1.89
C ASP A 122 -6.84 -5.46 -1.48
N ILE A 123 -5.69 -4.79 -1.63
CA ILE A 123 -5.57 -3.35 -1.33
C ILE A 123 -6.45 -2.53 -2.28
N GLU A 124 -6.42 -2.83 -3.58
CA GLU A 124 -7.25 -2.15 -4.59
C GLU A 124 -8.74 -2.26 -4.24
N GLN A 125 -9.21 -3.46 -3.94
CA GLN A 125 -10.62 -3.68 -3.61
C GLN A 125 -11.03 -2.91 -2.35
N ASN A 126 -10.20 -2.93 -1.31
CA ASN A 126 -10.48 -2.17 -0.08
C ASN A 126 -10.48 -0.66 -0.34
N LEU A 127 -9.55 -0.15 -1.16
CA LEU A 127 -9.48 1.27 -1.51
C LEU A 127 -10.75 1.73 -2.24
N LEU A 128 -11.21 0.97 -3.23
CA LEU A 128 -12.44 1.27 -3.98
C LEU A 128 -13.69 1.20 -3.07
N ASN A 129 -13.75 0.25 -2.14
CA ASN A 129 -14.85 0.14 -1.17
C ASN A 129 -14.90 1.34 -0.22
N LEU A 130 -13.74 1.83 0.22
CA LEU A 130 -13.64 3.03 1.04
C LEU A 130 -14.15 4.29 0.30
N GLU A 131 -13.81 4.43 -0.98
CA GLU A 131 -14.23 5.58 -1.81
C GLU A 131 -15.73 5.57 -2.15
N THR A 132 -16.32 4.39 -2.34
CA THR A 132 -17.75 4.25 -2.64
C THR A 132 -18.64 4.49 -1.42
N THR A 133 -18.16 4.20 -0.22
CA THR A 133 -18.87 4.44 1.05
C THR A 133 -18.98 5.94 1.36
N GLU A 134 -17.96 6.73 1.01
CA GLU A 134 -17.95 8.19 1.23
C GLU A 134 -18.88 8.96 0.28
N LYS A 135 -18.96 8.53 -0.99
CA LYS A 135 -19.90 9.12 -1.97
C LYS A 135 -21.37 8.94 -1.56
N LYS A 136 -21.69 7.94 -0.75
CA LYS A 136 -23.04 7.71 -0.21
C LYS A 136 -23.34 8.48 1.08
N THR A 137 -22.33 8.99 1.78
CA THR A 137 -22.47 9.63 3.11
C THR A 137 -22.29 11.15 3.09
N SER A 138 -21.99 11.75 1.93
CA SER A 138 -21.96 13.22 1.76
C SER A 138 -23.38 13.77 1.57
N PRO A 139 -23.96 14.56 2.50
CA PRO A 139 -25.28 15.17 2.30
C PRO A 139 -25.18 16.39 1.36
N SER A 140 -26.12 16.49 0.41
CA SER A 140 -26.33 17.72 -0.37
C SER A 140 -26.55 18.93 0.56
N PRO A 141 -25.95 20.11 0.29
CA PRO A 141 -26.25 21.31 1.05
C PRO A 141 -27.68 21.75 0.70
N ASN A 142 -28.61 21.53 1.62
CA ASN A 142 -29.97 22.00 1.45
C ASN A 142 -30.00 23.51 1.70
N LEU A 143 -30.31 24.29 0.65
CA LEU A 143 -30.51 25.73 0.74
C LEU A 143 -31.79 26.00 1.55
N GLN A 144 -31.70 26.95 2.48
CA GLN A 144 -32.70 27.30 3.47
C GLN A 144 -34.09 27.65 2.90
N SER A 145 -35.13 27.29 3.65
CA SER A 145 -36.23 28.22 3.90
C SER A 145 -36.57 28.23 5.40
N ALA A 146 -36.58 29.44 5.95
CA ALA A 146 -36.70 29.75 7.37
C ALA A 146 -38.16 29.66 7.86
N SER A 147 -38.34 29.35 9.15
CA SER A 147 -38.91 30.28 10.15
C SER A 147 -39.29 29.62 11.48
N HIS A 148 -39.21 30.44 12.54
CA HIS A 148 -39.81 30.34 13.88
C HIS A 148 -38.93 29.84 15.06
N HIS A 149 -38.23 30.82 15.66
CA HIS A 149 -38.51 31.35 17.02
C HIS A 149 -38.80 30.34 18.15
N ASN A 150 -37.85 30.10 19.07
CA ASN A 150 -37.80 30.71 20.43
C ASN A 150 -36.74 30.03 21.34
N GLN A 151 -36.05 30.84 22.14
CA GLN A 151 -35.34 30.48 23.38
C GLN A 151 -36.05 31.22 24.55
N PRO A 152 -35.72 31.08 25.85
CA PRO A 152 -34.67 30.28 26.52
C PRO A 152 -35.15 29.51 27.78
N THR A 153 -34.24 28.80 28.48
CA THR A 153 -33.93 28.86 29.94
C THR A 153 -33.57 27.50 30.56
N GLY A 154 -32.58 27.49 31.47
CA GLY A 154 -32.39 26.43 32.49
C GLY A 154 -30.94 26.01 32.75
N ARG A 155 -30.37 26.42 33.90
CA ARG A 155 -29.03 26.09 34.44
C ARG A 155 -28.98 24.71 35.13
N ASN A 156 -27.93 23.90 34.83
CA ASN A 156 -26.93 23.17 35.67
C ASN A 156 -27.33 22.37 36.96
N PRO A 157 -26.43 21.58 37.62
CA PRO A 157 -25.55 20.43 37.26
C PRO A 157 -25.80 19.19 38.18
N LEU A 158 -25.01 18.10 38.05
CA LEU A 158 -24.48 17.16 39.09
C LEU A 158 -23.97 15.85 38.40
N ALA A 159 -22.67 15.54 38.36
CA ALA A 159 -21.78 14.95 39.38
C ALA A 159 -21.75 13.38 39.45
N GLY A 160 -20.57 12.80 39.15
CA GLY A 160 -20.01 11.55 39.72
C GLY A 160 -20.25 10.23 38.94
N HIS A 161 -19.39 9.21 38.92
CA HIS A 161 -18.16 8.88 39.65
C HIS A 161 -17.48 7.63 39.00
N HIS A 162 -16.16 7.46 39.25
CA HIS A 162 -15.37 6.21 39.37
C HIS A 162 -14.92 5.41 38.11
N ARG A 163 -13.58 5.33 37.90
CA ARG A 163 -12.61 4.21 38.17
C ARG A 163 -12.60 3.17 37.02
N SER A 164 -11.55 2.46 36.65
CA SER A 164 -10.11 2.38 36.91
C SER A 164 -9.56 1.35 35.88
N ALA A 165 -8.23 1.30 35.73
CA ALA A 165 -7.46 0.54 34.76
C ALA A 165 -7.51 -1.00 34.82
N SER A 166 -7.15 -1.65 33.70
CA SER A 166 -6.28 -2.86 33.59
C SER A 166 -6.11 -3.20 32.09
N HIS A 167 -4.93 -3.11 31.48
CA HIS A 167 -3.81 -4.08 31.45
C HIS A 167 -4.14 -5.48 30.91
N HIS A 168 -3.36 -5.88 29.89
CA HIS A 168 -3.21 -7.20 29.26
C HIS A 168 -4.39 -7.67 28.38
N ASP A 169 -4.21 -8.09 27.13
CA ASP A 169 -3.42 -9.26 26.75
C ASP A 169 -3.00 -9.18 25.26
N GLU A 170 -1.71 -8.97 25.05
CA GLU A 170 -1.01 -8.97 23.78
C GLU A 170 -0.48 -10.38 23.55
N SER A 171 -1.31 -11.30 23.05
CA SER A 171 -0.88 -12.65 22.63
C SER A 171 -2.02 -13.43 21.99
N ARG A 172 -2.23 -13.32 20.67
CA ARG A 172 -2.70 -14.46 19.87
C ARG A 172 -2.64 -14.22 18.36
N ARG A 173 -1.87 -15.11 17.73
CA ARG A 173 -2.00 -15.60 16.34
C ARG A 173 -1.28 -14.80 15.25
N ALA A 174 0.04 -14.80 15.32
CA ALA A 174 0.85 -15.08 14.14
C ALA A 174 0.62 -16.56 13.75
N GLN A 175 -0.44 -16.83 12.99
CA GLN A 175 -0.68 -18.15 12.40
C GLN A 175 -0.51 -18.04 10.90
N HIS A 176 0.50 -18.76 10.41
CA HIS A 176 0.60 -19.39 9.10
C HIS A 176 -0.30 -18.81 8.01
N ASP A 177 0.28 -17.94 7.18
CA ASP A 177 -0.16 -17.81 5.80
C ASP A 177 0.97 -18.30 4.89
N ASP A 178 1.05 -19.63 4.79
CA ASP A 178 1.85 -20.38 3.82
C ASP A 178 1.17 -20.33 2.44
N ASN A 179 0.79 -19.11 2.02
CA ASN A 179 -0.02 -18.89 0.83
C ASN A 179 0.90 -18.48 -0.34
N ARG A 180 1.34 -19.51 -1.07
CA ARG A 180 1.82 -19.50 -2.48
C ARG A 180 2.59 -18.25 -2.90
N ARG A 181 3.93 -18.37 -2.86
CA ARG A 181 4.95 -17.51 -3.48
C ARG A 181 4.39 -16.67 -4.65
N ALA A 182 3.96 -15.45 -4.36
CA ALA A 182 3.73 -14.46 -5.41
C ALA A 182 5.11 -14.05 -5.94
N GLU A 183 5.46 -14.60 -7.10
CA GLU A 183 6.65 -14.21 -7.84
C GLU A 183 6.56 -12.71 -8.13
N VAL A 184 7.61 -11.97 -7.77
CA VAL A 184 7.66 -10.54 -8.08
C VAL A 184 7.91 -10.45 -9.58
N ALA A 185 6.85 -10.12 -10.33
CA ALA A 185 6.91 -9.64 -11.70
C ALA A 185 7.00 -8.11 -11.74
#